data_AF-X8GP74-F1
#
_entry.id   AF-X8GP74-F1
#
_cell.length_a   1.000
_cell.length_b   1.000
_cell.length_c   1.000
_cell.angle_alpha   90.00
_cell.angle_beta   90.00
_cell.angle_gamma   90.00
#
_symmetry.space_group_name_H-M   'P 1'
#
loop_
_entity.id
_entity.type
_entity.pdbx_description
1 polymer ?
#
loop_
_entity_poly.entity_id
_entity_poly.type
_entity_poly.pdbx_seq_one_letter_code
_entity_poly.pdbx_strand_id
1 'polypeptide(L)'
;MRENQSRNGRAISLTAIFREYCIHWKALVLVCLALGSALTLTDYQKRMESYEVQAAKAGRVQKSDLEARLSDTEKGDVMRALDLNTHLQDRINYQRQNLINQLDPYHEEYLEIHYLIGARTSSARLISYLQSEDFKSRLAVQLFAQVYPKSDSRYVQELIDVSTGPFDELGEVGLTIGVKLTDESLRQTIVAAVDTYMEKTYQLKHTEETETIRVDQDLARTQVEGEAFLLQMTQQSQELRARLSDDQTKLYQMYVENRQDIVTKEPDKPRADVRQFVIGLLLGAVADLTLLCVYLMFSQTLREPEELQEIWNLSLLGKNMQREAHGIRKLFFSRAAYRYFQGKYAKEQEAMEDAVRQICCSCNLRGIDRLELVPVGRTIEKENRKLLELLSKKGIHMIIRDVERGKIESSEGSAVLISVAGRGARYMEIDRTLADLEAAGADVIGAFYAEA
;
A
#
# COMPACT_ATOMS: atom_id res chain seq x y z
N MET A 1 -0.52 -41.52 43.21
CA MET A 1 -1.47 -40.45 43.57
C MET A 1 -0.82 -39.10 43.90
N ARG A 2 0.44 -39.03 44.40
CA ARG A 2 1.16 -37.75 44.63
C ARG A 2 1.48 -36.95 43.35
N GLU A 3 1.59 -37.61 42.20
CA GLU A 3 1.91 -36.98 40.90
C GLU A 3 0.81 -36.01 40.39
N ASN A 4 -0.44 -36.20 40.82
CA ASN A 4 -1.55 -35.29 40.48
C ASN A 4 -1.69 -34.11 41.46
N GLN A 5 -1.15 -34.22 42.69
CA GLN A 5 -1.15 -33.10 43.63
C GLN A 5 -0.07 -32.05 43.29
N SER A 6 1.08 -32.45 42.74
CA SER A 6 2.14 -31.51 42.33
C SER A 6 1.80 -30.66 41.09
N ARG A 7 0.76 -31.05 40.33
CA ARG A 7 0.22 -30.26 39.21
C ARG A 7 -0.87 -29.28 39.64
N ASN A 8 -1.71 -29.63 40.61
CA ASN A 8 -2.87 -28.83 41.00
C ASN A 8 -2.58 -27.76 42.07
N GLY A 9 -1.45 -27.83 42.78
CA GLY A 9 -1.02 -26.80 43.74
C GLY A 9 -0.27 -25.61 43.12
N ARG A 10 -0.15 -25.53 41.79
CA ARG A 10 0.61 -24.48 41.09
C ARG A 10 -0.19 -23.19 40.96
N ALA A 11 -0.55 -22.59 42.09
CA ALA A 11 -1.07 -21.23 42.09
C ALA A 11 0.06 -20.29 41.65
N ILE A 12 0.02 -19.86 40.39
CA ILE A 12 0.99 -18.88 39.89
C ILE A 12 0.67 -17.57 40.61
N SER A 13 1.53 -17.18 41.55
CA SER A 13 1.34 -15.95 42.29
C SER A 13 1.55 -14.76 41.35
N LEU A 14 0.58 -13.84 41.31
CA LEU A 14 0.69 -12.58 40.56
C LEU A 14 1.92 -11.78 41.01
N THR A 15 2.30 -11.93 42.27
CA THR A 15 3.50 -11.34 42.86
C THR A 15 4.79 -11.90 42.25
N ALA A 16 4.88 -13.21 41.97
CA ALA A 16 6.04 -13.80 41.29
C ALA A 16 6.15 -13.35 39.83
N ILE A 17 5.03 -13.30 39.10
CA ILE A 17 5.01 -12.75 37.73
C ILE A 17 5.50 -11.30 37.76
N PHE A 18 4.93 -10.47 38.64
CA PHE A 18 5.28 -9.07 38.76
C PHE A 18 6.75 -8.86 39.13
N ARG A 19 7.28 -9.68 40.04
CA ARG A 19 8.69 -9.65 40.45
C ARG A 19 9.61 -10.02 39.30
N GLU A 20 9.33 -11.11 38.58
CA GLU A 20 10.17 -11.55 37.46
C GLU A 20 10.13 -10.53 36.30
N TYR A 21 8.97 -9.92 36.08
CA TYR A 21 8.75 -8.81 35.16
C TYR A 21 9.58 -7.58 35.55
N CYS A 22 9.58 -7.17 36.82
CA CYS A 22 10.42 -6.07 37.30
C CYS A 22 11.93 -6.37 37.24
N ILE A 23 12.34 -7.63 37.34
CA ILE A 23 13.76 -8.03 37.24
C ILE A 23 14.24 -7.96 35.78
N HIS A 24 13.39 -8.29 34.80
CA HIS A 24 13.73 -8.36 33.37
C HIS A 24 13.14 -7.20 32.55
N TRP A 25 12.74 -6.10 33.19
CA TRP A 25 12.09 -4.95 32.56
C TRP A 25 12.84 -4.39 31.34
N LYS A 26 14.17 -4.55 31.27
CA LYS A 26 14.98 -4.12 30.12
C LYS A 26 14.75 -4.99 28.88
N ALA A 27 14.55 -6.29 29.04
CA ALA A 27 14.20 -7.17 27.92
C ALA A 27 12.85 -6.75 27.34
N LEU A 28 11.90 -6.44 28.22
CA LEU A 28 10.59 -5.96 27.82
C LEU A 28 10.66 -4.67 27.01
N VAL A 29 11.42 -3.68 27.49
CA VAL A 29 11.58 -2.41 26.77
C VAL A 29 12.12 -2.64 25.36
N LEU A 30 13.05 -3.60 25.19
CA LEU A 30 13.59 -3.94 23.89
C LEU A 30 12.60 -4.67 22.98
N VAL A 31 11.83 -5.62 23.51
CA VAL A 31 10.77 -6.31 22.74
C VAL A 31 9.71 -5.31 22.28
N CYS A 32 9.29 -4.41 23.17
CA CYS A 32 8.33 -3.35 22.85
C CYS A 32 8.90 -2.36 21.82
N LEU A 33 10.17 -1.97 21.93
CA LEU A 33 10.83 -1.12 20.93
C LEU A 33 10.97 -1.82 19.58
N ALA A 34 11.30 -3.11 19.56
CA ALA A 34 11.45 -3.89 18.34
C ALA A 34 10.10 -4.05 17.61
N LEU A 35 9.02 -4.41 18.32
CA LEU A 35 7.68 -4.53 17.73
C LEU A 35 7.10 -3.17 17.34
N GLY A 36 7.29 -2.13 18.17
CA GLY A 36 6.91 -0.76 17.87
C GLY A 36 7.58 -0.24 16.59
N SER A 37 8.89 -0.47 16.45
CA SER A 37 9.63 -0.05 15.24
C SER A 37 9.30 -0.90 14.00
N ALA A 38 9.08 -2.21 14.14
CA ALA A 38 8.69 -3.06 13.03
C ALA A 38 7.32 -2.67 12.44
N LEU A 39 6.34 -2.35 13.29
CA LEU A 39 5.01 -1.94 12.83
C LEU A 39 5.03 -0.54 12.19
N THR A 40 5.80 0.41 12.73
CA THR A 40 5.95 1.73 12.08
C THR A 40 6.67 1.62 10.74
N LEU A 41 7.71 0.79 10.63
CA LEU A 41 8.44 0.57 9.39
C LEU A 41 7.54 -0.06 8.32
N THR A 42 6.78 -1.10 8.66
CA THR A 42 5.89 -1.78 7.70
C THR A 42 4.72 -0.90 7.25
N ASP A 43 4.13 -0.11 8.15
CA ASP A 43 3.09 0.87 7.79
C ASP A 43 3.67 2.02 6.95
N TYR A 44 4.85 2.53 7.31
CA TYR A 44 5.55 3.55 6.52
C TYR A 44 5.88 3.05 5.12
N GLN A 45 6.38 1.82 4.96
CA GLN A 45 6.65 1.22 3.65
C GLN A 45 5.38 1.13 2.80
N LYS A 46 4.27 0.63 3.34
CA LYS A 46 2.99 0.57 2.61
C LYS A 46 2.49 1.96 2.19
N ARG A 47 2.59 2.95 3.09
CA ARG A 47 2.24 4.34 2.77
C ARG A 47 3.18 4.93 1.74
N MET A 48 4.47 4.59 1.79
CA MET A 48 5.47 5.03 0.82
C MET A 48 5.21 4.43 -0.56
N GLU A 49 4.91 3.14 -0.67
CA GLU A 49 4.52 2.49 -1.92
C GLU A 49 3.27 3.17 -2.52
N SER A 50 2.26 3.46 -1.68
CA SER A 50 1.08 4.19 -2.13
C SER A 50 1.40 5.64 -2.55
N TYR A 51 2.34 6.29 -1.86
CA TYR A 51 2.84 7.62 -2.19
C TYR A 51 3.62 7.60 -3.50
N GLU A 52 4.49 6.63 -3.76
CA GLU A 52 5.25 6.53 -5.00
C GLU A 52 4.33 6.30 -6.20
N VAL A 53 3.30 5.47 -6.05
CA VAL A 53 2.25 5.29 -7.07
C VAL A 53 1.44 6.57 -7.29
N GLN A 54 1.19 7.37 -6.24
CA GLN A 54 0.47 8.64 -6.34
C GLN A 54 1.37 9.78 -6.86
N ALA A 55 2.63 9.84 -6.48
CA ALA A 55 3.64 10.81 -6.90
C ALA A 55 4.03 10.59 -8.37
N ALA A 56 4.13 9.33 -8.82
CA ALA A 56 4.26 8.98 -10.23
C ALA A 56 3.03 9.42 -11.06
N LYS A 57 1.85 9.54 -10.43
CA LYS A 57 0.63 10.10 -11.03
C LYS A 57 0.50 11.63 -10.84
N ALA A 58 1.26 12.23 -9.93
CA ALA A 58 1.25 13.66 -9.57
C ALA A 58 2.16 14.52 -10.47
N GLY A 59 2.57 14.02 -11.64
CA GLY A 59 3.11 14.84 -12.74
C GLY A 59 2.04 15.69 -13.44
N ARG A 60 1.05 16.22 -12.71
CA ARG A 60 0.00 17.09 -13.24
C ARG A 60 0.02 18.40 -12.45
N VAL A 61 0.27 19.50 -13.12
CA VAL A 61 0.36 20.84 -12.53
C VAL A 61 -1.03 21.48 -12.64
N GLN A 62 -1.46 22.28 -11.65
CA GLN A 62 -2.76 22.96 -11.75
C GLN A 62 -2.70 24.03 -12.84
N LYS A 63 -3.74 24.11 -13.70
CA LYS A 63 -3.80 25.07 -14.82
C LYS A 63 -3.59 26.52 -14.36
N SER A 64 -4.23 26.90 -13.25
CA SER A 64 -4.11 28.25 -12.65
C SER A 64 -2.69 28.56 -12.16
N ASP A 65 -1.99 27.57 -11.61
CA ASP A 65 -0.63 27.75 -11.10
C ASP A 65 0.39 27.83 -12.24
N LEU A 66 0.17 27.06 -13.32
CA LEU A 66 0.90 27.20 -14.57
C LEU A 66 0.69 28.59 -15.18
N GLU A 67 -0.55 29.05 -15.24
CA GLU A 67 -0.86 30.40 -15.72
C GLU A 67 -0.31 31.48 -14.80
N ALA A 68 -0.27 31.30 -13.48
CA ALA A 68 0.34 32.28 -12.59
C ALA A 68 1.87 32.35 -12.73
N ARG A 69 2.52 31.23 -13.08
CA ARG A 69 3.98 31.12 -13.24
C ARG A 69 4.48 31.58 -14.61
N LEU A 70 3.64 31.49 -15.64
CA LEU A 70 3.96 31.91 -17.00
C LEU A 70 3.69 33.42 -17.17
N SER A 71 4.62 34.08 -17.83
CA SER A 71 4.44 35.45 -18.30
C SER A 71 3.33 35.54 -19.36
N ASP A 72 2.78 36.75 -19.56
CA ASP A 72 1.73 36.96 -20.56
C ASP A 72 2.20 36.65 -21.99
N THR A 73 3.49 36.87 -22.27
CA THR A 73 4.11 36.47 -23.54
C THR A 73 4.13 34.95 -23.71
N GLU A 74 4.51 34.22 -22.67
CA GLU A 74 4.55 32.75 -22.71
C GLU A 74 3.16 32.12 -22.81
N LYS A 75 2.14 32.73 -22.19
CA LYS A 75 0.74 32.34 -22.40
C LYS A 75 0.29 32.61 -23.82
N GLY A 76 0.68 33.76 -24.38
CA GLY A 76 0.43 34.10 -25.77
C GLY A 76 0.98 33.06 -26.75
N ASP A 77 2.17 32.51 -26.47
CA ASP A 77 2.76 31.43 -27.27
C ASP A 77 1.94 30.15 -27.20
N VAL A 78 1.49 29.75 -26.00
CA VAL A 78 0.63 28.58 -25.79
C VAL A 78 -0.71 28.74 -26.51
N MET A 79 -1.33 29.92 -26.43
CA MET A 79 -2.60 30.22 -27.11
C MET A 79 -2.44 30.18 -28.64
N ARG A 80 -1.36 30.74 -29.18
CA ARG A 80 -1.06 30.66 -30.63
C ARG A 80 -0.87 29.22 -31.09
N ALA A 81 -0.17 28.40 -30.31
CA ALA A 81 0.01 26.98 -30.62
C ALA A 81 -1.33 26.21 -30.54
N LEU A 82 -2.20 26.58 -29.59
CA LEU A 82 -3.53 25.99 -29.42
C LEU A 82 -4.44 26.33 -30.61
N ASP A 83 -4.53 27.61 -30.96
CA ASP A 83 -5.33 28.12 -32.06
C ASP A 83 -4.92 27.48 -33.40
N LEU A 84 -3.61 27.44 -33.67
CA LEU A 84 -3.08 26.77 -34.86
C LEU A 84 -3.42 25.28 -34.89
N ASN A 85 -3.36 24.58 -33.75
CA ASN A 85 -3.72 23.18 -33.69
C ASN A 85 -5.22 22.96 -33.92
N THR A 86 -6.08 23.81 -33.38
CA THR A 86 -7.53 23.75 -33.63
C THR A 86 -7.83 23.93 -35.11
N HIS A 87 -7.29 24.98 -35.73
CA HIS A 87 -7.45 25.23 -37.17
C HIS A 87 -6.90 24.08 -38.03
N LEU A 88 -5.76 23.50 -37.65
CA LEU A 88 -5.18 22.35 -38.33
C LEU A 88 -6.06 21.10 -38.21
N GLN A 89 -6.62 20.81 -37.02
CA GLN A 89 -7.54 19.69 -36.84
C GLN A 89 -8.82 19.88 -37.66
N ASP A 90 -9.40 21.08 -37.66
CA ASP A 90 -10.59 21.40 -38.46
C ASP A 90 -10.32 21.20 -39.96
N ARG A 91 -9.15 21.63 -40.44
CA ARG A 91 -8.76 21.47 -41.85
C ARG A 91 -8.49 20.00 -42.21
N ILE A 92 -7.85 19.23 -41.32
CA ILE A 92 -7.66 17.78 -41.52
C ILE A 92 -9.01 17.06 -41.55
N ASN A 93 -9.92 17.41 -40.64
CA ASN A 93 -11.26 16.83 -40.60
C ASN A 93 -12.02 17.16 -41.89
N TYR A 94 -11.99 18.41 -42.33
CA TYR A 94 -12.55 18.82 -43.63
C TYR A 94 -11.95 18.00 -44.77
N GLN A 95 -10.63 17.86 -44.86
CA GLN A 95 -10.01 17.09 -45.94
C GLN A 95 -10.42 15.61 -45.94
N ARG A 96 -10.53 14.98 -44.77
CA ARG A 96 -10.90 13.57 -44.65
C ARG A 96 -12.38 13.31 -44.92
N GLN A 97 -13.26 14.22 -44.49
CA GLN A 97 -14.71 14.01 -44.50
C GLN A 97 -15.40 14.64 -45.71
N ASN A 98 -14.79 15.62 -46.37
CA ASN A 98 -15.39 16.26 -47.54
C ASN A 98 -15.42 15.31 -48.74
N LEU A 99 -16.58 15.22 -49.38
CA LEU A 99 -16.85 14.39 -50.54
C LEU A 99 -16.08 14.89 -51.78
N ILE A 100 -15.89 16.20 -51.92
CA ILE A 100 -15.16 16.79 -53.07
C ILE A 100 -13.70 16.33 -53.14
N ASN A 101 -13.04 16.17 -51.99
CA ASN A 101 -11.64 15.74 -51.96
C ASN A 101 -11.47 14.26 -52.33
N GLN A 102 -12.56 13.50 -52.44
CA GLN A 102 -12.56 12.10 -52.85
C GLN A 102 -12.76 11.93 -54.36
N LEU A 103 -13.13 13.01 -55.06
CA LEU A 103 -13.31 13.01 -56.51
C LEU A 103 -11.95 13.05 -57.24
N ASP A 104 -11.89 12.35 -58.36
CA ASP A 104 -10.77 12.48 -59.31
C ASP A 104 -10.98 13.74 -60.16
N PRO A 105 -10.15 14.79 -60.00
CA PRO A 105 -10.33 16.02 -60.76
C PRO A 105 -10.05 15.88 -62.26
N TYR A 106 -9.40 14.81 -62.70
CA TYR A 106 -9.15 14.52 -64.12
C TYR A 106 -10.24 13.64 -64.74
N HIS A 107 -11.17 13.14 -63.92
CA HIS A 107 -12.26 12.28 -64.33
C HIS A 107 -13.50 12.54 -63.45
N GLU A 108 -13.97 13.79 -63.44
CA GLU A 108 -15.14 14.18 -62.65
C GLU A 108 -16.42 13.84 -63.42
N GLU A 109 -17.21 12.90 -62.89
CA GLU A 109 -18.56 12.61 -63.39
C GLU A 109 -19.51 13.73 -62.93
N TYR A 110 -20.03 14.50 -63.89
CA TYR A 110 -20.86 15.66 -63.63
C TYR A 110 -22.25 15.49 -64.27
N LEU A 111 -23.27 15.55 -63.41
CA LEU A 111 -24.67 15.43 -63.81
C LEU A 111 -25.34 16.80 -63.89
N GLU A 112 -25.84 17.16 -65.07
CA GLU A 112 -26.64 18.37 -65.27
C GLU A 112 -28.12 18.02 -65.40
N ILE A 113 -28.93 18.59 -64.52
CA ILE A 113 -30.40 18.45 -64.54
C ILE A 113 -31.00 19.79 -64.96
N HIS A 114 -31.69 19.81 -66.09
CA HIS A 114 -32.25 21.01 -66.68
C HIS A 114 -33.75 21.13 -66.40
N TYR A 115 -34.15 22.31 -65.94
CA TYR A 115 -35.52 22.71 -65.68
C TYR A 115 -35.87 23.97 -66.46
N LEU A 116 -37.15 24.10 -66.81
CA LEU A 116 -37.66 25.29 -67.47
C LEU A 116 -38.63 26.04 -66.55
N ILE A 117 -38.33 27.31 -66.29
CA ILE A 117 -39.16 28.20 -65.49
C ILE A 117 -40.06 29.00 -66.44
N GLY A 118 -41.36 28.69 -66.42
CA GLY A 118 -42.34 29.35 -67.28
C GLY A 118 -42.49 30.85 -66.97
N ALA A 119 -42.82 31.63 -68.00
CA ALA A 119 -42.91 33.10 -67.95
C ALA A 119 -43.84 33.68 -66.87
N ARG A 120 -44.85 32.90 -66.42
CA ARG A 120 -45.77 33.30 -65.34
C ARG A 120 -45.16 33.20 -63.94
N THR A 121 -44.15 32.36 -63.79
CA THR A 121 -43.50 32.03 -62.51
C THR A 121 -42.13 32.70 -62.41
N SER A 122 -41.49 33.00 -63.56
CA SER A 122 -40.22 33.68 -63.65
C SER A 122 -40.32 35.11 -63.09
N SER A 123 -39.74 35.32 -61.92
CA SER A 123 -39.54 36.65 -61.34
C SER A 123 -38.06 36.84 -61.01
N ALA A 124 -37.57 38.07 -61.13
CA ALA A 124 -36.18 38.38 -60.78
C ALA A 124 -35.82 37.93 -59.36
N ARG A 125 -36.77 38.01 -58.43
CA ARG A 125 -36.61 37.57 -57.03
C ARG A 125 -36.49 36.05 -56.90
N LEU A 126 -37.26 35.28 -57.67
CA LEU A 126 -37.15 33.82 -57.68
C LEU A 126 -35.83 33.39 -58.29
N ILE A 127 -35.44 33.99 -59.42
CA ILE A 127 -34.17 33.68 -60.09
C ILE A 127 -32.99 34.00 -59.18
N SER A 128 -32.97 35.17 -58.53
CA SER A 128 -31.93 35.52 -57.56
C SER A 128 -31.90 34.58 -56.36
N TYR A 129 -33.05 34.05 -55.95
CA TYR A 129 -33.13 33.09 -54.85
C TYR A 129 -32.60 31.71 -55.27
N LEU A 130 -32.95 31.22 -56.47
CA LEU A 130 -32.45 29.94 -56.98
C LEU A 130 -30.92 29.94 -57.17
N GLN A 131 -30.33 31.11 -57.44
CA GLN A 131 -28.87 31.29 -57.48
C GLN A 131 -28.22 31.47 -56.10
N SER A 132 -29.02 31.61 -55.03
CA SER A 132 -28.49 31.92 -53.70
C SER A 132 -27.94 30.67 -52.98
N GLU A 133 -26.99 30.89 -52.09
CA GLU A 133 -26.48 29.84 -51.19
C GLU A 133 -27.59 29.24 -50.32
N ASP A 134 -28.62 30.00 -49.94
CA ASP A 134 -29.76 29.50 -49.18
C ASP A 134 -30.55 28.42 -49.94
N PHE A 135 -30.68 28.56 -51.27
CA PHE A 135 -31.31 27.54 -52.09
C PHE A 135 -30.43 26.29 -52.16
N LYS A 136 -29.13 26.46 -52.42
CA LYS A 136 -28.16 25.36 -52.44
C LYS A 136 -28.14 24.60 -51.12
N SER A 137 -28.10 25.28 -49.98
CA SER A 137 -28.16 24.64 -48.65
C SER A 137 -29.43 23.81 -48.45
N ARG A 138 -30.60 24.31 -48.89
CA ARG A 138 -31.87 23.57 -48.75
C ARG A 138 -31.92 22.35 -49.64
N LEU A 139 -31.41 22.47 -50.87
CA LEU A 139 -31.28 21.33 -51.78
C LEU A 139 -30.28 20.29 -51.23
N ALA A 140 -29.16 20.76 -50.70
CA ALA A 140 -28.15 19.91 -50.05
C ALA A 140 -28.72 19.12 -48.88
N VAL A 141 -29.63 19.68 -48.08
CA VAL A 141 -30.32 18.96 -47.00
C VAL A 141 -31.19 17.83 -47.54
N GLN A 142 -31.85 18.01 -48.69
CA GLN A 142 -32.63 16.95 -49.33
C GLN A 142 -31.74 15.82 -49.86
N LEU A 143 -30.66 16.18 -50.56
CA LEU A 143 -29.68 15.20 -51.05
C LEU A 143 -28.97 14.49 -49.90
N PHE A 144 -28.63 15.19 -48.82
CA PHE A 144 -28.11 14.60 -47.60
C PHE A 144 -29.07 13.53 -47.04
N ALA A 145 -30.36 13.85 -46.92
CA ALA A 145 -31.33 12.93 -46.32
C ALA A 145 -31.58 11.66 -47.16
N GLN A 146 -31.50 11.77 -48.49
CA GLN A 146 -31.90 10.69 -49.40
C GLN A 146 -30.73 9.96 -50.06
N VAL A 147 -29.60 10.64 -50.28
CA VAL A 147 -28.46 10.14 -51.05
C VAL A 147 -27.21 10.00 -50.18
N TYR A 148 -26.91 10.99 -49.34
CA TYR A 148 -25.67 11.06 -48.55
C TYR A 148 -25.88 11.07 -47.03
N PRO A 149 -26.65 10.13 -46.42
CA PRO A 149 -27.08 10.22 -45.02
C PRO A 149 -25.93 10.07 -44.00
N LYS A 150 -24.74 9.68 -44.44
CA LYS A 150 -23.55 9.51 -43.59
C LYS A 150 -22.59 10.70 -43.64
N SER A 151 -22.85 11.69 -44.49
CA SER A 151 -22.00 12.87 -44.70
C SER A 151 -22.53 14.08 -43.92
N ASP A 152 -21.82 15.21 -43.90
CA ASP A 152 -22.38 16.48 -43.40
C ASP A 152 -23.08 17.20 -44.57
N SER A 153 -24.27 17.76 -44.35
CA SER A 153 -25.01 18.51 -45.38
C SER A 153 -24.19 19.69 -45.94
N ARG A 154 -23.26 20.25 -45.15
CA ARG A 154 -22.33 21.29 -45.59
C ARG A 154 -21.40 20.81 -46.70
N TYR A 155 -20.95 19.56 -46.64
CA TYR A 155 -20.10 18.96 -47.68
C TYR A 155 -20.90 18.57 -48.92
N VAL A 156 -22.18 18.19 -48.73
CA VAL A 156 -23.09 17.90 -49.85
C VAL A 156 -23.42 19.17 -50.65
N GLN A 157 -23.48 20.32 -50.00
CA GLN A 157 -23.73 21.60 -50.67
C GLN A 157 -22.64 21.94 -51.68
N GLU A 158 -21.38 21.61 -51.40
CA GLU A 158 -20.27 21.91 -52.30
C GLU A 158 -20.34 21.08 -53.59
N LEU A 159 -21.03 19.93 -53.59
CA LEU A 159 -21.24 19.11 -54.79
C LEU A 159 -22.26 19.73 -55.75
N ILE A 160 -23.00 20.75 -55.33
CA ILE A 160 -24.10 21.34 -56.08
C ILE A 160 -23.69 22.69 -56.67
N ASP A 161 -23.79 22.78 -57.99
CA ASP A 161 -23.77 24.03 -58.72
C ASP A 161 -25.15 24.37 -59.23
N VAL A 162 -25.50 25.65 -59.21
CA VAL A 162 -26.77 26.13 -59.74
C VAL A 162 -26.50 27.32 -60.63
N SER A 163 -26.98 27.23 -61.86
CA SER A 163 -26.89 28.31 -62.84
C SER A 163 -28.25 28.53 -63.50
N THR A 164 -28.49 29.75 -63.96
CA THR A 164 -29.69 30.06 -64.74
C THR A 164 -29.28 30.73 -66.04
N GLY A 165 -29.94 30.33 -67.12
CA GLY A 165 -29.77 30.94 -68.43
C GLY A 165 -30.43 32.32 -68.55
N PRO A 166 -30.19 33.02 -69.67
CA PRO A 166 -30.94 34.22 -70.01
C PRO A 166 -32.43 33.89 -70.26
N PHE A 167 -33.27 34.93 -70.26
CA PHE A 167 -34.67 34.80 -70.69
C PHE A 167 -34.70 34.48 -72.19
N ASP A 168 -35.44 33.46 -72.57
CA ASP A 168 -35.72 33.13 -73.97
C ASP A 168 -36.80 34.07 -74.56
N GLU A 169 -37.00 34.04 -75.88
CA GLU A 169 -38.00 34.83 -76.62
C GLU A 169 -39.44 34.64 -76.10
N LEU A 170 -39.70 33.50 -75.45
CA LEU A 170 -40.97 33.16 -74.80
C LEU A 170 -41.08 33.66 -73.35
N GLY A 171 -40.05 34.34 -72.83
CA GLY A 171 -39.96 34.81 -71.44
C GLY A 171 -39.64 33.72 -70.43
N GLU A 172 -39.21 32.56 -70.89
CA GLU A 172 -38.85 31.39 -70.07
C GLU A 172 -37.38 31.44 -69.65
N VAL A 173 -37.05 30.85 -68.50
CA VAL A 173 -35.68 30.81 -67.98
C VAL A 173 -35.26 29.37 -67.75
N GLY A 174 -34.14 28.96 -68.35
CA GLY A 174 -33.51 27.69 -68.05
C GLY A 174 -32.82 27.71 -66.68
N LEU A 175 -33.08 26.72 -65.85
CA LEU A 175 -32.36 26.45 -64.61
C LEU A 175 -31.57 25.15 -64.79
N THR A 176 -30.26 25.21 -64.56
CA THR A 176 -29.39 24.04 -64.55
C THR A 176 -28.90 23.80 -63.15
N ILE A 177 -29.19 22.61 -62.62
CA ILE A 177 -28.64 22.11 -61.36
C ILE A 177 -27.57 21.09 -61.73
N GLY A 178 -26.32 21.45 -61.49
CA GLY A 178 -25.18 20.57 -61.64
C GLY A 178 -24.88 19.85 -60.32
N VAL A 179 -24.64 18.55 -60.39
CA VAL A 179 -24.23 17.75 -59.24
C VAL A 179 -22.99 16.95 -59.61
N LYS A 180 -21.93 17.15 -58.84
CA LYS A 180 -20.71 16.34 -58.88
C LYS A 180 -20.99 14.96 -58.31
N LEU A 181 -20.87 13.91 -59.11
CA LEU A 181 -21.16 12.54 -58.71
C LEU A 181 -19.95 11.94 -57.98
N THR A 182 -20.21 11.36 -56.82
CA THR A 182 -19.21 10.59 -56.06
C THR A 182 -19.20 9.12 -56.45
N ASP A 183 -20.29 8.63 -57.02
CA ASP A 183 -20.51 7.27 -57.49
C ASP A 183 -21.62 7.29 -58.56
N GLU A 184 -21.34 6.72 -59.73
CA GLU A 184 -22.25 6.61 -60.88
C GLU A 184 -23.60 5.97 -60.48
N SER A 185 -23.58 5.02 -59.53
CA SER A 185 -24.77 4.29 -59.08
C SER A 185 -25.80 5.17 -58.34
N LEU A 186 -25.39 6.35 -57.85
CA LEU A 186 -26.25 7.28 -57.12
C LEU A 186 -27.09 8.17 -58.05
N ARG A 187 -26.81 8.18 -59.35
CA ARG A 187 -27.44 9.05 -60.35
C ARG A 187 -28.96 9.09 -60.26
N GLN A 188 -29.63 7.95 -60.40
CA GLN A 188 -31.10 7.91 -60.42
C GLN A 188 -31.72 8.37 -59.10
N THR A 189 -31.03 8.13 -57.99
CA THR A 189 -31.46 8.56 -56.67
C THR A 189 -31.33 10.08 -56.50
N ILE A 190 -30.23 10.66 -57.03
CA ILE A 190 -30.02 12.12 -57.04
C ILE A 190 -31.10 12.79 -57.88
N VAL A 191 -31.31 12.35 -59.12
CA VAL A 191 -32.32 12.91 -60.01
C VAL A 191 -33.70 12.87 -59.36
N ALA A 192 -34.11 11.71 -58.82
CA ALA A 192 -35.39 11.57 -58.14
C ALA A 192 -35.54 12.49 -56.91
N ALA A 193 -34.47 12.68 -56.14
CA ALA A 193 -34.47 13.56 -54.98
C ALA A 193 -34.59 15.04 -55.36
N VAL A 194 -33.86 15.48 -56.39
CA VAL A 194 -33.94 16.85 -56.92
C VAL A 194 -35.32 17.08 -57.55
N ASP A 195 -35.79 16.18 -58.41
CA ASP A 195 -37.11 16.29 -59.06
C ASP A 195 -38.24 16.39 -58.03
N THR A 196 -38.23 15.53 -57.01
CA THR A 196 -39.21 15.56 -55.92
C THR A 196 -39.20 16.91 -55.19
N TYR A 197 -38.02 17.47 -54.93
CA TYR A 197 -37.90 18.77 -54.27
C TYR A 197 -38.38 19.92 -55.17
N MET A 198 -38.01 19.90 -56.45
CA MET A 198 -38.34 20.94 -57.42
C MET A 198 -39.85 20.93 -57.77
N GLU A 199 -40.45 19.76 -57.93
CA GLU A 199 -41.89 19.63 -58.18
C GLU A 199 -42.71 20.08 -56.96
N LYS A 200 -42.36 19.61 -55.76
CA LYS A 200 -43.10 19.93 -54.53
C LYS A 200 -43.00 21.40 -54.14
N THR A 201 -41.84 22.02 -54.34
CA THR A 201 -41.56 23.36 -53.83
C THR A 201 -41.82 24.45 -54.87
N TYR A 202 -41.52 24.19 -56.15
CA TYR A 202 -41.54 25.18 -57.22
C TYR A 202 -42.45 24.80 -58.40
N GLN A 203 -43.05 23.60 -58.40
CA GLN A 203 -43.89 23.08 -59.49
C GLN A 203 -43.16 23.07 -60.85
N LEU A 204 -41.83 22.95 -60.82
CA LEU A 204 -41.01 22.86 -62.02
C LEU A 204 -40.93 21.41 -62.49
N LYS A 205 -40.98 21.22 -63.81
CA LYS A 205 -40.83 19.90 -64.43
C LYS A 205 -39.44 19.80 -65.05
N HIS A 206 -38.85 18.64 -64.83
CA HIS A 206 -37.62 18.20 -65.48
C HIS A 206 -37.81 18.22 -67.00
N THR A 207 -36.89 18.86 -67.71
CA THR A 207 -36.87 18.89 -69.18
C THR A 207 -35.93 17.81 -69.71
N GLU A 208 -34.65 17.90 -69.38
CA GLU A 208 -33.58 17.03 -69.89
C GLU A 208 -32.49 16.86 -68.83
N GLU A 209 -31.79 15.72 -68.88
CA GLU A 209 -30.57 15.47 -68.10
C GLU A 209 -29.40 15.16 -69.03
N THR A 210 -28.24 15.75 -68.76
CA THR A 210 -27.00 15.50 -69.51
C THR A 210 -25.89 15.07 -68.56
N GLU A 211 -25.19 14.02 -68.94
CA GLU A 211 -24.02 13.54 -68.21
C GLU A 211 -22.76 13.91 -68.99
N THR A 212 -21.78 14.45 -68.28
CA THR A 212 -20.49 14.82 -68.88
C THR A 212 -19.36 14.45 -67.94
N ILE A 213 -18.30 13.87 -68.49
CA ILE A 213 -17.03 13.73 -67.80
C ILE A 213 -16.25 15.01 -68.02
N ARG A 214 -15.87 15.67 -66.93
CA ARG A 214 -15.16 16.95 -66.95
C ARG A 214 -13.78 16.81 -66.33
N VAL A 215 -12.86 17.63 -66.82
CA VAL A 215 -11.58 17.87 -66.15
C VAL A 215 -11.73 19.15 -65.35
N ASP A 216 -11.82 19.02 -64.03
CA ASP A 216 -11.89 20.16 -63.11
C ASP A 216 -10.48 20.56 -62.68
N GLN A 217 -9.89 21.49 -63.43
CA GLN A 217 -8.56 22.02 -63.14
C GLN A 217 -8.54 22.83 -61.83
N ASP A 218 -9.65 23.45 -61.46
CA ASP A 218 -9.76 24.22 -60.23
C ASP A 218 -9.79 23.29 -59.01
N LEU A 219 -10.48 22.14 -59.12
CA LEU A 219 -10.45 21.09 -58.11
C LEU A 219 -9.04 20.47 -57.97
N ALA A 220 -8.40 20.09 -59.08
CA ALA A 220 -7.02 19.57 -59.05
C ALA A 220 -6.07 20.52 -58.35
N ARG A 221 -6.17 21.81 -58.69
CA ARG A 221 -5.35 22.87 -58.08
C ARG A 221 -5.67 23.03 -56.60
N THR A 222 -6.95 23.05 -56.23
CA THR A 222 -7.40 23.21 -54.85
C THR A 222 -6.96 22.04 -53.96
N GLN A 223 -6.97 20.81 -54.49
CA GLN A 223 -6.47 19.62 -53.78
C GLN A 223 -4.97 19.74 -53.50
N VAL A 224 -4.15 20.08 -54.53
CA VAL A 224 -2.69 20.25 -54.39
C VAL A 224 -2.33 21.41 -53.46
N GLU A 225 -2.96 22.57 -53.63
CA GLU A 225 -2.76 23.73 -52.76
C GLU A 225 -3.19 23.42 -51.32
N GLY A 226 -4.27 22.65 -51.14
CA GLY A 226 -4.75 22.19 -49.85
C GLY A 226 -3.77 21.29 -49.11
N GLU A 227 -3.17 20.31 -49.80
CA GLU A 227 -2.13 19.44 -49.23
C GLU A 227 -0.87 20.22 -48.86
N ALA A 228 -0.39 21.09 -49.75
CA ALA A 228 0.77 21.94 -49.50
C ALA A 228 0.55 22.85 -48.28
N PHE A 229 -0.65 23.43 -48.16
CA PHE A 229 -1.03 24.24 -47.01
C PHE A 229 -1.05 23.42 -45.71
N LEU A 230 -1.59 22.20 -45.72
CA LEU A 230 -1.56 21.32 -44.55
C LEU A 230 -0.15 20.95 -44.12
N LEU A 231 0.73 20.66 -45.08
CA LEU A 231 2.14 20.37 -44.79
C LEU A 231 2.80 21.57 -44.10
N GLN A 232 2.59 22.77 -44.66
CA GLN A 232 3.12 24.01 -44.09
C GLN A 232 2.59 24.27 -42.68
N MET A 233 1.27 24.13 -42.45
CA MET A 233 0.67 24.30 -41.12
C MET A 233 1.14 23.26 -40.12
N THR A 234 1.35 22.01 -40.57
CA THR A 234 1.88 20.94 -39.72
C THR A 234 3.31 21.24 -39.28
N GLN A 235 4.16 21.68 -40.22
CA GLN A 235 5.52 22.10 -39.92
C GLN A 235 5.54 23.29 -38.96
N GLN A 236 4.74 24.33 -39.22
CA GLN A 236 4.62 25.48 -38.33
C GLN A 236 4.13 25.10 -36.93
N SER A 237 3.19 24.15 -36.83
CA SER A 237 2.71 23.63 -35.55
C SER A 237 3.80 22.87 -34.80
N GLN A 238 4.57 22.03 -35.49
CA GLN A 238 5.70 21.31 -34.89
C GLN A 238 6.79 22.27 -34.41
N GLU A 239 7.13 23.29 -35.21
CA GLU A 239 8.10 24.31 -34.83
C GLU A 239 7.66 25.10 -33.61
N LEU A 240 6.39 25.53 -33.56
CA LEU A 240 5.85 26.23 -32.39
C LEU A 240 5.86 25.34 -31.16
N ARG A 241 5.45 24.07 -31.28
CA ARG A 241 5.50 23.10 -30.18
C ARG A 241 6.92 22.83 -29.69
N ALA A 242 7.89 22.74 -30.58
CA ALA A 242 9.29 22.51 -30.23
C ALA A 242 9.94 23.70 -29.50
N ARG A 243 9.40 24.91 -29.66
CA ARG A 243 9.86 26.13 -28.98
C ARG A 243 9.22 26.33 -27.60
N LEU A 244 8.17 25.58 -27.26
CA LEU A 244 7.52 25.70 -25.95
C LEU A 244 8.42 25.13 -24.86
N SER A 245 8.51 25.83 -23.73
CA SER A 245 9.11 25.31 -22.51
C SER A 245 8.31 24.12 -21.95
N ASP A 246 8.89 23.39 -20.99
CA ASP A 246 8.22 22.25 -20.37
C ASP A 246 6.89 22.65 -19.70
N ASP A 247 6.86 23.82 -19.05
CA ASP A 247 5.66 24.35 -18.41
C ASP A 247 4.63 24.81 -19.46
N GLN A 248 5.05 25.48 -20.53
CA GLN A 248 4.16 25.83 -21.66
C GLN A 248 3.58 24.59 -22.36
N THR A 249 4.39 23.54 -22.56
CA THR A 249 3.97 22.28 -23.17
C THR A 249 2.93 21.55 -22.33
N LYS A 250 3.11 21.54 -21.00
CA LYS A 250 2.12 20.98 -20.07
C LYS A 250 0.80 21.75 -20.12
N LEU A 251 0.85 23.08 -20.10
CA LEU A 251 -0.35 23.91 -20.22
C LEU A 251 -1.07 23.68 -21.56
N TYR A 252 -0.31 23.62 -22.66
CA TYR A 252 -0.82 23.28 -23.99
C TYR A 252 -1.56 21.94 -24.01
N GLN A 253 -0.98 20.88 -23.44
CA GLN A 253 -1.62 19.56 -23.34
C GLN A 253 -2.91 19.59 -22.52
N MET A 254 -2.95 20.37 -21.43
CA MET A 254 -4.17 20.55 -20.63
C MET A 254 -5.30 21.21 -21.42
N TYR A 255 -4.96 22.18 -22.28
CA TYR A 255 -5.92 22.82 -23.18
C TYR A 255 -6.45 21.87 -24.26
N VAL A 256 -5.57 21.07 -24.89
CA VAL A 256 -5.97 20.12 -25.93
C VAL A 256 -6.81 18.97 -25.37
N GLU A 257 -6.49 18.46 -24.18
CA GLU A 257 -7.19 17.32 -23.58
C GLU A 257 -8.47 17.70 -22.83
N ASN A 258 -8.85 18.99 -22.79
CA ASN A 258 -10.04 19.51 -22.09
C ASN A 258 -10.19 18.97 -20.65
N ARG A 259 -9.06 18.70 -19.97
CA ARG A 259 -9.08 18.24 -18.57
C ARG A 259 -9.34 19.45 -17.67
N GLN A 260 -10.61 19.69 -17.37
CA GLN A 260 -10.98 20.57 -16.28
C GLN A 260 -10.44 20.00 -14.96
N ASP A 261 -9.64 20.80 -14.29
CA ASP A 261 -9.37 20.80 -12.85
C ASP A 261 -9.18 19.44 -12.19
N ILE A 262 -7.97 18.90 -12.24
CA ILE A 262 -7.48 18.12 -11.10
C ILE A 262 -5.96 18.33 -11.02
N VAL A 263 -5.48 18.94 -9.93
CA VAL A 263 -4.46 18.33 -9.06
C VAL A 263 -4.55 18.84 -7.63
N THR A 264 -4.83 17.88 -6.76
CA THR A 264 -4.39 17.81 -5.37
C THR A 264 -2.89 18.07 -5.27
N LYS A 265 -2.53 19.18 -4.59
CA LYS A 265 -1.29 19.42 -3.83
C LYS A 265 -0.41 18.16 -3.71
N GLU A 266 0.89 18.26 -4.02
CA GLU A 266 1.87 17.19 -3.82
C GLU A 266 1.49 16.39 -2.56
N PRO A 267 1.21 15.08 -2.67
CA PRO A 267 0.80 14.32 -1.50
C PRO A 267 1.90 14.49 -0.45
N ASP A 268 1.55 15.00 0.73
CA ASP A 268 2.55 15.22 1.78
C ASP A 268 3.28 13.90 2.01
N LYS A 269 4.61 13.92 1.87
CA LYS A 269 5.44 12.73 2.05
C LYS A 269 5.02 12.06 3.37
N PRO A 270 4.61 10.79 3.34
CA PRO A 270 4.08 10.14 4.52
C PRO A 270 5.13 10.21 5.62
N ARG A 271 4.73 10.68 6.80
CA ARG A 271 5.59 10.68 7.98
C ARG A 271 5.34 9.40 8.76
N ALA A 272 6.35 8.96 9.50
CA ALA A 272 6.20 7.84 10.42
C ALA A 272 5.06 8.15 11.40
N ASP A 273 4.07 7.26 11.45
CA ASP A 273 2.88 7.45 12.27
C ASP A 273 3.15 7.03 13.72
N VAL A 274 3.12 8.00 14.63
CA VAL A 274 3.31 7.77 16.07
C VAL A 274 2.23 6.85 16.62
N ARG A 275 1.03 6.82 16.04
CA ARG A 275 -0.06 5.94 16.49
C ARG A 275 0.30 4.47 16.29
N GLN A 276 0.92 4.13 15.16
CA GLN A 276 1.36 2.75 14.88
C GLN A 276 2.49 2.31 15.80
N PHE A 277 3.36 3.25 16.20
CA PHE A 277 4.37 2.99 17.22
C PHE A 277 3.74 2.62 18.57
N VAL A 278 2.74 3.38 19.01
CA VAL A 278 2.04 3.15 20.28
C VAL A 278 1.28 1.83 20.26
N ILE A 279 0.59 1.50 19.15
CA ILE A 279 -0.09 0.22 18.98
C ILE A 279 0.92 -0.94 19.05
N GLY A 280 2.07 -0.80 18.39
CA GLY A 280 3.13 -1.81 18.44
C GLY A 280 3.77 -1.98 19.82
N LEU A 281 3.89 -0.89 20.59
CA LEU A 281 4.37 -0.93 21.97
C LEU A 281 3.38 -1.72 22.86
N LEU A 282 2.07 -1.46 22.72
CA LEU A 282 1.03 -2.19 23.45
C LEU A 282 1.01 -3.68 23.09
N LEU A 283 1.05 -4.00 21.79
CA LEU A 283 1.13 -5.39 21.33
C LEU A 283 2.39 -6.10 21.84
N GLY A 284 3.53 -5.40 21.86
CA GLY A 284 4.77 -5.92 22.43
C GLY A 284 4.66 -6.24 23.91
N ALA A 285 4.05 -5.36 24.71
CA ALA A 285 3.85 -5.60 26.14
C ALA A 285 2.94 -6.81 26.39
N VAL A 286 1.85 -6.95 25.62
CA VAL A 286 0.94 -8.10 25.71
C VAL A 286 1.64 -9.40 25.29
N ALA A 287 2.40 -9.38 24.20
CA ALA A 287 3.14 -10.54 23.71
C ALA A 287 4.21 -10.99 24.71
N ASP A 288 4.98 -10.06 25.27
CA ASP A 288 6.01 -10.34 26.29
C ASP A 288 5.39 -10.92 27.56
N LEU A 289 4.29 -10.33 28.06
CA LEU A 289 3.55 -10.85 29.21
C LEU A 289 3.03 -12.27 28.95
N THR A 290 2.48 -12.51 27.75
CA THR A 290 1.98 -13.83 27.36
C THR A 290 3.11 -14.85 27.32
N LEU A 291 4.26 -14.48 26.76
CA LEU A 291 5.44 -15.35 26.67
C LEU A 291 6.05 -15.63 28.05
N LEU A 292 6.07 -14.63 28.94
CA LEU A 292 6.45 -14.79 30.34
C LEU A 292 5.51 -15.76 31.07
N CYS A 293 4.19 -15.60 30.90
CA CYS A 293 3.20 -16.51 31.46
C CYS A 293 3.40 -17.95 30.94
N VAL A 294 3.64 -18.13 29.64
CA VAL A 294 3.95 -19.45 29.05
C VAL A 294 5.23 -20.02 29.65
N TYR A 295 6.31 -19.24 29.71
CA TYR A 295 7.57 -19.65 30.34
C TYR A 295 7.36 -20.08 31.81
N LEU A 296 6.53 -19.33 32.54
CA LEU A 296 6.14 -19.62 33.92
C LEU A 296 5.07 -20.71 34.06
N MET A 297 4.42 -21.18 33.00
CA MET A 297 3.59 -22.38 33.07
C MET A 297 4.44 -23.64 32.84
N PHE A 298 5.49 -23.53 32.01
CA PHE A 298 6.30 -24.66 31.58
C PHE A 298 7.63 -24.82 32.34
N SER A 299 7.98 -23.94 33.28
CA SER A 299 9.21 -24.15 34.08
C SER A 299 9.07 -25.39 34.97
N GLN A 300 10.08 -26.26 34.92
CA GLN A 300 10.17 -27.51 35.70
C GLN A 300 11.17 -27.42 36.87
N THR A 301 11.68 -26.22 37.13
CA THR A 301 12.72 -25.92 38.12
C THR A 301 12.13 -25.18 39.32
N LEU A 302 12.72 -25.37 40.50
CA LEU A 302 12.32 -24.68 41.72
C LEU A 302 12.41 -23.16 41.54
N ARG A 303 11.40 -22.41 42.00
CA ARG A 303 11.32 -20.94 41.77
C ARG A 303 11.55 -20.13 43.01
N GLU A 304 10.95 -20.54 44.11
CA GLU A 304 10.98 -19.84 45.39
C GLU A 304 11.44 -20.81 46.48
N PRO A 305 12.29 -20.37 47.42
CA PRO A 305 12.73 -21.22 48.53
C PRO A 305 11.55 -21.61 49.45
N GLU A 306 10.48 -20.81 49.47
CA GLU A 306 9.24 -21.11 50.20
C GLU A 306 8.53 -22.35 49.65
N GLU A 307 8.71 -22.70 48.36
CA GLU A 307 8.15 -23.92 47.77
C GLU A 307 8.68 -25.19 48.48
N LEU A 308 9.88 -25.14 49.08
CA LEU A 308 10.43 -26.26 49.86
C LEU A 308 9.62 -26.56 51.12
N GLN A 309 9.08 -25.52 51.75
CA GLN A 309 8.25 -25.63 52.94
C GLN A 309 6.80 -25.95 52.56
N GLU A 310 6.26 -25.36 51.49
CA GLU A 310 4.87 -25.58 51.08
C GLU A 310 4.61 -26.94 50.44
N ILE A 311 5.53 -27.42 49.59
CA ILE A 311 5.33 -28.65 48.80
C ILE A 311 5.85 -29.89 49.56
N TRP A 312 7.00 -29.76 50.25
CA TRP A 312 7.67 -30.88 50.91
C TRP A 312 7.77 -30.77 52.44
N ASN A 313 7.21 -29.70 53.04
CA ASN A 313 7.23 -29.47 54.49
C ASN A 313 8.64 -29.47 55.12
N LEU A 314 9.65 -29.04 54.34
CA LEU A 314 11.03 -28.94 54.81
C LEU A 314 11.24 -27.62 55.55
N SER A 315 11.82 -27.67 56.75
CA SER A 315 12.27 -26.48 57.48
C SER A 315 13.43 -25.82 56.73
N LEU A 316 13.25 -24.56 56.36
CA LEU A 316 14.29 -23.81 55.66
C LEU A 316 15.27 -23.22 56.67
N LEU A 317 16.50 -23.72 56.67
CA LEU A 317 17.56 -23.38 57.65
C LEU A 317 18.53 -22.32 57.14
N GLY A 318 18.29 -21.78 55.93
CA GLY A 318 19.09 -20.72 55.35
C GLY A 318 18.76 -20.46 53.88
N LYS A 319 18.96 -19.20 53.45
CA LYS A 319 18.81 -18.76 52.05
C LYS A 319 20.05 -18.01 51.62
N ASN A 320 20.72 -18.45 50.56
CA ASN A 320 21.71 -17.66 49.84
C ASN A 320 21.13 -17.27 48.47
N MET A 321 20.95 -15.97 48.23
CA MET A 321 20.23 -15.43 47.08
C MET A 321 21.17 -14.69 46.12
N GLN A 322 22.13 -15.38 45.51
CA GLN A 322 23.12 -14.76 44.63
C GLN A 322 22.83 -15.04 43.15
N ARG A 323 21.86 -14.32 42.59
CA ARG A 323 21.63 -14.35 41.15
C ARG A 323 22.69 -13.53 40.42
N GLU A 324 23.76 -14.20 39.96
CA GLU A 324 24.68 -13.61 38.98
C GLU A 324 24.20 -13.95 37.57
N ALA A 325 23.57 -12.98 36.91
CA ALA A 325 23.23 -13.14 35.50
C ALA A 325 24.52 -13.20 34.66
N HIS A 326 24.77 -14.36 34.05
CA HIS A 326 25.92 -14.62 33.18
C HIS A 326 25.58 -14.37 31.69
N GLY A 327 26.58 -13.95 30.92
CA GLY A 327 26.47 -13.74 29.47
C GLY A 327 25.49 -12.62 29.07
N ILE A 328 24.77 -12.83 27.96
CA ILE A 328 23.83 -11.85 27.38
C ILE A 328 22.70 -11.49 28.38
N ARG A 329 22.33 -12.39 29.28
CA ARG A 329 21.30 -12.16 30.31
C ARG A 329 21.68 -11.04 31.29
N LYS A 330 22.98 -10.74 31.47
CA LYS A 330 23.46 -9.63 32.31
C LYS A 330 22.99 -8.27 31.82
N LEU A 331 22.83 -8.10 30.50
CA LEU A 331 22.40 -6.84 29.88
C LEU A 331 20.92 -6.54 30.18
N PHE A 332 20.11 -7.60 30.29
CA PHE A 332 18.67 -7.49 30.50
C PHE A 332 18.25 -7.60 31.96
N PHE A 333 19.14 -8.10 32.83
CA PHE A 333 18.87 -8.25 34.25
C PHE A 333 19.09 -6.95 35.03
N SER A 334 18.10 -6.58 35.84
CA SER A 334 18.19 -5.42 36.73
C SER A 334 18.66 -5.84 38.13
N ARG A 335 19.95 -5.64 38.41
CA ARG A 335 20.55 -5.91 39.74
C ARG A 335 19.95 -5.04 40.86
N ALA A 336 19.39 -3.88 40.52
CA ALA A 336 18.74 -2.98 41.46
C ALA A 336 17.32 -3.46 41.83
N ALA A 337 16.52 -3.83 40.82
CA ALA A 337 15.19 -4.39 41.05
C ALA A 337 15.27 -5.72 41.83
N TYR A 338 16.23 -6.58 41.46
CA TYR A 338 16.49 -7.81 42.21
C TYR A 338 16.82 -7.54 43.69
N ARG A 339 17.66 -6.54 43.99
CA ARG A 339 17.98 -6.13 45.38
C ARG A 339 16.77 -5.55 46.12
N TYR A 340 15.90 -4.83 45.43
CA TYR A 340 14.70 -4.25 46.03
C TYR A 340 13.70 -5.32 46.49
N PHE A 341 13.44 -6.33 45.66
CA PHE A 341 12.49 -7.40 46.00
C PHE A 341 13.04 -8.42 47.01
N GLN A 342 14.37 -8.59 47.09
CA GLN A 342 15.00 -9.57 47.99
C GLN A 342 15.42 -8.99 49.36
N GLY A 343 15.35 -7.67 49.56
CA GLY A 343 15.71 -7.05 50.85
C GLY A 343 17.18 -7.26 51.27
N LYS A 344 17.49 -7.06 52.57
CA LYS A 344 18.84 -6.99 53.17
C LYS A 344 19.79 -8.19 52.94
N TYR A 345 19.35 -9.28 52.30
CA TYR A 345 20.16 -10.48 52.02
C TYR A 345 21.18 -10.32 50.88
N ALA A 346 21.51 -9.09 50.49
CA ALA A 346 22.39 -8.79 49.36
C ALA A 346 23.89 -8.96 49.67
N LYS A 347 24.28 -9.12 50.94
CA LYS A 347 25.67 -9.41 51.33
C LYS A 347 25.82 -10.91 51.63
N GLU A 348 26.56 -11.58 50.75
CA GLU A 348 26.86 -13.02 50.79
C GLU A 348 27.29 -13.51 52.17
N GLN A 349 28.10 -12.72 52.89
CA GLN A 349 28.62 -13.06 54.21
C GLN A 349 27.55 -13.04 55.31
N GLU A 350 26.68 -12.02 55.34
CA GLU A 350 25.64 -11.89 56.38
C GLU A 350 24.57 -12.99 56.22
N ALA A 351 24.14 -13.27 54.98
CA ALA A 351 23.16 -14.33 54.69
C ALA A 351 23.70 -15.74 55.00
N MET A 352 24.98 -15.99 54.68
CA MET A 352 25.63 -17.26 54.98
C MET A 352 25.87 -17.43 56.50
N GLU A 353 26.24 -16.37 57.21
CA GLU A 353 26.39 -16.42 58.67
C GLU A 353 25.07 -16.69 59.40
N ASP A 354 23.97 -16.11 58.93
CA ASP A 354 22.63 -16.36 59.48
C ASP A 354 22.15 -17.79 59.19
N ALA A 355 22.38 -18.31 57.98
CA ALA A 355 22.13 -19.72 57.66
C ALA A 355 22.92 -20.66 58.59
N VAL A 356 24.21 -20.39 58.78
CA VAL A 356 25.06 -21.15 59.69
C VAL A 356 24.58 -21.07 61.14
N ARG A 357 24.09 -19.90 61.60
CA ARG A 357 23.49 -19.77 62.94
C ARG A 357 22.24 -20.63 63.10
N GLN A 358 21.34 -20.61 62.13
CA GLN A 358 20.10 -21.39 62.17
C GLN A 358 20.37 -22.91 62.14
N ILE A 359 21.30 -23.35 61.28
CA ILE A 359 21.75 -24.75 61.24
C ILE A 359 22.35 -25.15 62.59
N CYS A 360 23.29 -24.37 63.15
CA CYS A 360 23.87 -24.65 64.47
C CYS A 360 22.81 -24.72 65.58
N CYS A 361 21.85 -23.80 65.61
CA CYS A 361 20.75 -23.85 66.58
C CYS A 361 19.92 -25.13 66.43
N SER A 362 19.60 -25.54 65.21
CA SER A 362 18.84 -26.77 64.95
C SER A 362 19.60 -28.04 65.36
N CYS A 363 20.91 -28.09 65.13
CA CYS A 363 21.76 -29.21 65.53
C CYS A 363 21.92 -29.27 67.05
N ASN A 364 22.17 -28.13 67.71
CA ASN A 364 22.32 -28.06 69.17
C ASN A 364 21.04 -28.44 69.92
N LEU A 365 19.87 -28.05 69.39
CA LEU A 365 18.57 -28.43 69.97
C LEU A 365 18.29 -29.93 69.88
N ARG A 366 18.84 -30.61 68.87
CA ARG A 366 18.67 -32.05 68.64
C ARG A 366 19.85 -32.90 69.13
N GLY A 367 20.93 -32.29 69.63
CA GLY A 367 22.14 -32.99 70.10
C GLY A 367 22.94 -33.67 68.99
N ILE A 368 23.00 -33.05 67.80
CA ILE A 368 23.59 -33.64 66.59
C ILE A 368 24.98 -33.03 66.32
N ASP A 369 26.03 -33.84 66.42
CA ASP A 369 27.42 -33.41 66.20
C ASP A 369 27.94 -33.69 64.77
N ARG A 370 27.21 -34.53 64.02
CA ARG A 370 27.55 -34.95 62.65
C ARG A 370 26.39 -34.74 61.69
N LEU A 371 26.65 -34.05 60.59
CA LEU A 371 25.66 -33.67 59.58
C LEU A 371 26.07 -34.18 58.19
N GLU A 372 25.14 -34.73 57.43
CA GLU A 372 25.37 -35.10 56.03
C GLU A 372 24.70 -34.08 55.10
N LEU A 373 25.44 -33.55 54.12
CA LEU A 373 24.92 -32.61 53.13
C LEU A 373 24.66 -33.33 51.80
N VAL A 374 23.42 -33.28 51.32
CA VAL A 374 23.00 -33.85 50.03
C VAL A 374 22.70 -32.72 49.05
N PRO A 375 23.53 -32.50 48.01
CA PRO A 375 23.29 -31.49 46.99
C PRO A 375 22.25 -31.94 45.96
N VAL A 376 21.29 -31.08 45.63
CA VAL A 376 20.26 -31.30 44.61
C VAL A 376 20.29 -30.15 43.61
N GLY A 377 20.61 -30.49 42.37
CA GLY A 377 20.77 -29.54 41.27
C GLY A 377 22.22 -29.14 41.02
N ARG A 378 22.49 -28.67 39.79
CA ARG A 378 23.85 -28.26 39.37
C ARG A 378 24.19 -26.89 39.97
N THR A 379 25.48 -26.60 40.14
CA THR A 379 26.07 -25.27 40.46
C THR A 379 26.16 -24.80 41.94
N ILE A 380 25.95 -25.66 42.95
CA ILE A 380 26.03 -25.25 44.39
C ILE A 380 27.37 -25.60 45.07
N GLU A 381 28.34 -26.17 44.35
CA GLU A 381 29.56 -26.71 44.98
C GLU A 381 30.36 -25.66 45.77
N LYS A 382 30.37 -24.41 45.30
CA LYS A 382 31.12 -23.32 45.92
C LYS A 382 30.48 -22.87 47.24
N GLU A 383 29.16 -22.74 47.26
CA GLU A 383 28.36 -22.37 48.42
C GLU A 383 28.40 -23.48 49.47
N ASN A 384 28.29 -24.75 49.03
CA ASN A 384 28.38 -25.92 49.92
C ASN A 384 29.76 -26.04 50.59
N ARG A 385 30.85 -25.76 49.86
CA ARG A 385 32.22 -25.71 50.44
C ARG A 385 32.37 -24.60 51.49
N LYS A 386 31.83 -23.39 51.22
CA LYS A 386 31.85 -22.29 52.19
C LYS A 386 31.05 -22.61 53.46
N LEU A 387 29.89 -23.25 53.29
CA LEU A 387 29.05 -23.68 54.41
C LEU A 387 29.75 -24.74 55.27
N LEU A 388 30.49 -25.67 54.65
CA LEU A 388 31.34 -26.66 55.34
C LEU A 388 32.46 -26.01 56.17
N GLU A 389 33.15 -25.02 55.62
CA GLU A 389 34.21 -24.30 56.32
C GLU A 389 33.68 -23.51 57.53
N LEU A 390 32.48 -22.93 57.43
CA LEU A 390 31.89 -22.13 58.50
C LEU A 390 31.29 -22.99 59.62
N LEU A 391 30.69 -24.15 59.29
CA LEU A 391 30.17 -25.09 60.28
C LEU A 391 31.27 -25.85 61.01
N SER A 392 32.35 -26.22 60.32
CA SER A 392 33.50 -26.89 60.96
C SER A 392 34.19 -26.00 61.99
N LYS A 393 34.31 -24.69 61.72
CA LYS A 393 34.78 -23.68 62.70
C LYS A 393 33.91 -23.58 63.95
N LYS A 394 32.63 -23.95 63.86
CA LYS A 394 31.67 -23.95 64.98
C LYS A 394 31.51 -25.30 65.66
N GLY A 395 32.32 -26.30 65.30
CA GLY A 395 32.37 -27.61 65.96
C GLY A 395 31.38 -28.66 65.42
N ILE A 396 30.68 -28.39 64.31
CA ILE A 396 29.79 -29.37 63.66
C ILE A 396 30.56 -30.02 62.51
N HIS A 397 30.70 -31.35 62.54
CA HIS A 397 31.38 -32.08 61.47
C HIS A 397 30.40 -32.40 60.34
N MET A 398 30.65 -31.84 59.15
CA MET A 398 29.78 -32.03 57.98
C MET A 398 30.50 -32.82 56.88
N ILE A 399 29.80 -33.79 56.26
CA ILE A 399 30.30 -34.57 55.11
C ILE A 399 29.38 -34.30 53.91
N ILE A 400 29.96 -33.89 52.78
CA ILE A 400 29.21 -33.75 51.51
C ILE A 400 29.13 -35.12 50.85
N ARG A 401 27.92 -35.62 50.60
CA ARG A 401 27.70 -36.84 49.81
C ARG A 401 27.45 -36.48 48.36
N ASP A 402 28.13 -37.19 47.46
CA ASP A 402 27.94 -37.01 46.03
C ASP A 402 26.80 -37.92 45.54
N VAL A 403 25.72 -37.32 45.05
CA VAL A 403 24.48 -38.04 44.65
C VAL A 403 24.67 -38.79 43.32
N GLU A 404 25.72 -38.50 42.56
CA GLU A 404 25.95 -39.07 41.22
C GLU A 404 26.30 -40.58 41.22
N ARG A 405 26.57 -41.20 42.37
CA ARG A 405 26.87 -42.64 42.48
C ARG A 405 25.78 -43.46 43.16
N GLY A 406 24.55 -43.37 42.65
CA GLY A 406 23.66 -44.53 42.47
C GLY A 406 23.15 -45.33 43.66
N LYS A 407 23.44 -45.00 44.93
CA LYS A 407 22.74 -45.52 46.11
C LYS A 407 23.01 -44.61 47.31
N ILE A 408 21.95 -44.07 47.91
CA ILE A 408 22.04 -43.38 49.20
C ILE A 408 22.14 -44.46 50.28
N GLU A 409 23.36 -44.85 50.66
CA GLU A 409 23.59 -45.67 51.85
C GLU A 409 23.57 -44.75 53.09
N SER A 410 22.42 -44.19 53.47
CA SER A 410 22.35 -43.54 54.79
C SER A 410 22.42 -44.62 55.87
N SER A 411 23.33 -44.44 56.82
CA SER A 411 23.26 -45.16 58.08
C SER A 411 21.96 -44.74 58.78
N GLU A 412 21.09 -45.69 59.11
CA GLU A 412 19.83 -45.42 59.84
C GLU A 412 20.07 -44.42 60.98
N GLY A 413 19.30 -43.32 60.99
CA GLY A 413 19.39 -42.28 62.02
C GLY A 413 20.48 -41.23 61.82
N SER A 414 21.19 -41.17 60.68
CA SER A 414 22.04 -40.01 60.36
C SER A 414 21.19 -38.79 60.02
N ALA A 415 21.65 -37.63 60.48
CA ALA A 415 20.94 -36.37 60.29
C ALA A 415 21.39 -35.68 58.99
N VAL A 416 20.43 -35.40 58.11
CA VAL A 416 20.67 -34.97 56.74
C VAL A 416 20.15 -33.54 56.52
N LEU A 417 20.99 -32.73 55.86
CA LEU A 417 20.65 -31.39 55.36
C LEU A 417 20.66 -31.43 53.82
N ILE A 418 19.56 -30.99 53.21
CA ILE A 418 19.43 -30.95 51.76
C ILE A 418 19.87 -29.57 51.27
N SER A 419 20.82 -29.51 50.34
CA SER A 419 21.22 -28.27 49.67
C SER A 419 20.57 -28.20 48.29
N VAL A 420 19.65 -27.27 48.08
CA VAL A 420 18.85 -27.16 46.85
C VAL A 420 19.27 -25.95 46.02
N ALA A 421 19.63 -26.20 44.75
CA ALA A 421 19.89 -25.15 43.77
C ALA A 421 18.53 -24.64 43.29
N GLY A 422 18.25 -23.34 43.37
CA GLY A 422 16.95 -22.81 42.94
C GLY A 422 16.56 -23.17 41.50
N ARG A 423 17.01 -22.38 40.51
CA ARG A 423 16.71 -22.67 39.09
C ARG A 423 17.51 -23.84 38.51
N GLY A 424 18.40 -24.45 39.30
CA GLY A 424 19.24 -25.57 38.92
C GLY A 424 18.66 -26.94 39.29
N ALA A 425 17.79 -27.03 40.30
CA ALA A 425 17.12 -28.26 40.71
C ALA A 425 15.74 -28.38 40.05
N ARG A 426 15.46 -29.55 39.48
CA ARG A 426 14.13 -29.88 38.97
C ARG A 426 13.25 -30.44 40.08
N TYR A 427 11.93 -30.18 40.04
CA TYR A 427 10.99 -30.77 41.01
C TYR A 427 11.13 -32.30 41.10
N MET A 428 11.32 -32.97 39.96
CA MET A 428 11.53 -34.42 39.91
C MET A 428 12.83 -34.90 40.57
N GLU A 429 13.88 -34.06 40.59
CA GLU A 429 15.14 -34.41 41.25
C GLU A 429 14.97 -34.35 42.77
N ILE A 430 14.26 -33.34 43.27
CA ILE A 430 13.94 -33.18 44.70
C ILE A 430 13.06 -34.34 45.17
N ASP A 431 12.00 -34.66 44.42
CA ASP A 431 11.11 -35.80 44.73
C ASP A 431 11.87 -37.13 44.81
N ARG A 432 12.80 -37.37 43.88
CA ARG A 432 13.64 -38.58 43.89
C ARG A 432 14.55 -38.62 45.11
N THR A 433 15.26 -37.53 45.40
CA THR A 433 16.18 -37.49 46.55
C THR A 433 15.47 -37.66 47.89
N LEU A 434 14.27 -37.10 48.05
CA LEU A 434 13.47 -37.28 49.26
C LEU A 434 12.95 -38.71 49.38
N ALA A 435 12.49 -39.32 48.28
CA ALA A 435 12.07 -40.73 48.29
C ALA A 435 13.24 -41.67 48.64
N ASP A 436 14.43 -41.39 48.12
CA ASP A 436 15.64 -42.18 48.41
C ASP A 436 16.08 -42.03 49.88
N LEU A 437 15.94 -40.83 50.47
CA LEU A 437 16.24 -40.56 51.88
C LEU A 437 15.21 -41.19 52.84
N GLU A 438 13.92 -41.14 52.48
CA GLU A 438 12.84 -41.80 53.22
C GLU A 438 13.03 -43.33 53.20
N ALA A 439 13.39 -43.90 52.04
CA ALA A 439 13.68 -45.33 51.90
C ALA A 439 14.90 -45.79 52.70
N ALA A 440 15.83 -44.89 53.01
CA ALA A 440 17.06 -45.19 53.73
C ALA A 440 17.01 -44.85 55.23
N GLY A 441 15.87 -44.34 55.74
CA GLY A 441 15.63 -44.09 57.17
C GLY A 441 16.42 -42.92 57.75
N ALA A 442 16.77 -41.91 56.94
CA ALA A 442 17.49 -40.72 57.36
C ALA A 442 16.58 -39.69 58.07
N ASP A 443 17.10 -38.97 59.07
CA ASP A 443 16.39 -37.83 59.71
C ASP A 443 16.71 -36.53 58.96
N VAL A 444 15.76 -36.00 58.19
CA VAL A 444 15.93 -34.76 57.44
C VAL A 444 15.68 -33.55 58.35
N ILE A 445 16.74 -32.80 58.66
CA ILE A 445 16.68 -31.65 59.58
C ILE A 445 16.10 -30.42 58.88
N GLY A 446 16.32 -30.29 57.57
CA GLY A 446 15.81 -29.18 56.78
C GLY A 446 16.52 -29.02 55.44
N ALA A 447 16.30 -27.86 54.83
CA ALA A 447 16.88 -27.48 53.55
C ALA A 447 17.64 -26.16 53.63
N PHE A 448 18.78 -26.10 52.93
CA PHE A 448 19.51 -24.89 52.60
C PHE A 448 19.25 -24.56 51.12
N TYR A 449 18.78 -23.34 50.85
CA TYR A 449 18.52 -22.90 49.49
C TYR A 449 19.64 -21.99 48.99
N ALA A 450 20.15 -22.28 47.79
CA ALA A 450 21.13 -21.45 47.09
C ALA A 450 20.63 -21.08 45.67
N GLU A 451 20.53 -19.78 45.39
CA GLU A 451 20.33 -19.26 44.04
C GLU A 451 21.72 -19.03 43.41
N ALA A 452 22.05 -19.81 42.36
CA ALA A 452 23.29 -19.73 41.59
C ALA A 452 23.06 -19.13 40.19
#